data_AF-A0A2S8S7L9-F1
#
_entry.id   AF-A0A2S8S7L9-F1
#
_cell.length_a   1.000
_cell.length_b   1.000
_cell.length_c   1.000
_cell.angle_alpha   90.00
_cell.angle_beta   90.00
_cell.angle_gamma   90.00
#
_symmetry.space_group_name_H-M   'P 1'
#
loop_
_entity.id
_entity.type
_entity.pdbx_description
1 polymer ?
#
loop_
_entity_poly.entity_id
_entity_poly.type
_entity_poly.pdbx_seq_one_letter_code
_entity_poly.pdbx_strand_id
1 'polypeptide(L)' 'MTVFVEVKSAPDFARAAESLGPRQMARIRAAASEFAATLPAGQDSDMRFDVALVDGIGRIEIIVNALGP' A
#
# COMPACT_ATOMS: atom_id res chain seq x y z
N MET A 1 12.72 7.19 -5.31
CA MET A 1 11.84 6.32 -4.51
C MET A 1 10.39 6.67 -4.77
N THR A 2 9.60 5.71 -5.24
CA THR A 2 8.14 5.84 -5.38
C THR A 2 7.47 5.10 -4.22
N VAL A 3 6.46 5.70 -3.59
CA VAL A 3 5.71 5.06 -2.51
C VAL A 3 4.28 4.80 -2.96
N PHE A 4 3.86 3.54 -2.95
CA PHE A 4 2.49 3.10 -3.17
C PHE A 4 1.81 2.96 -1.82
N VAL A 5 0.67 3.63 -1.64
CA VAL A 5 -0.07 3.61 -0.37
C VAL A 5 -1.47 3.08 -0.62
N GLU A 6 -1.81 1.95 0.00
CA GLU A 6 -3.20 1.50 0.10
C GLU A 6 -3.86 2.16 1.30
N VAL A 7 -5.04 2.76 1.10
CA VAL A 7 -5.80 3.40 2.18
C VAL A 7 -6.94 2.48 2.61
N LYS A 8 -7.03 2.18 3.91
CA LYS A 8 -8.09 1.38 4.51
C LYS A 8 -8.83 2.18 5.56
N SER A 9 -10.15 2.26 5.45
CA SER A 9 -10.99 2.90 6.45
C SER A 9 -11.89 1.88 7.14
N ALA A 10 -11.96 1.96 8.46
CA ALA A 10 -12.84 1.16 9.29
C ALA A 10 -13.15 1.91 10.61
N PRO A 11 -14.07 1.43 11.46
CA PRO A 11 -14.36 2.08 12.75
C PRO A 11 -13.13 2.19 13.68
N ASP A 12 -12.20 1.25 13.58
CA ASP A 12 -10.94 1.21 14.34
C ASP A 12 -9.79 0.70 13.45
N PHE A 13 -8.54 0.96 13.85
CA PHE A 13 -7.36 0.59 13.06
C PHE A 13 -7.20 -0.93 12.88
N ALA A 14 -7.57 -1.74 13.88
CA ALA A 14 -7.44 -3.19 13.80
C ALA A 14 -8.31 -3.76 12.66
N ARG A 15 -9.56 -3.32 12.56
CA ARG A 15 -10.46 -3.68 11.46
C ARG A 15 -9.95 -3.17 10.11
N ALA A 16 -9.38 -1.97 10.06
CA ALA A 16 -8.81 -1.44 8.83
C ALA A 16 -7.63 -2.32 8.37
N ALA A 17 -6.78 -2.76 9.29
CA ALA A 17 -5.64 -3.62 9.00
C ALA A 17 -6.06 -5.00 8.47
N GLU A 18 -7.06 -5.64 9.10
CA GLU A 18 -7.60 -6.93 8.68
C GLU A 18 -8.25 -6.90 7.29
N SER A 19 -8.67 -5.73 6.81
CA SER A 19 -9.32 -5.58 5.52
C SER A 19 -8.37 -5.69 4.31
N LEU A 20 -7.05 -5.76 4.54
CA LEU A 20 -6.06 -5.95 3.47
C LEU A 20 -5.86 -7.43 3.17
N GLY A 21 -6.54 -7.92 2.14
CA GLY A 21 -6.44 -9.31 1.71
C GLY A 21 -5.39 -9.57 0.62
N PRO A 22 -4.98 -10.84 0.41
CA PRO A 22 -3.99 -11.23 -0.60
C PRO A 22 -4.28 -10.75 -2.02
N ARG A 23 -5.57 -10.72 -2.41
CA ARG A 23 -6.00 -10.24 -3.73
C ARG A 23 -5.68 -8.76 -3.94
N GLN A 24 -5.80 -7.93 -2.91
CA GLN A 24 -5.49 -6.51 -3.02
C GLN A 24 -3.98 -6.29 -3.10
N MET A 25 -3.21 -7.03 -2.29
CA MET A 25 -1.75 -7.02 -2.36
C MET A 25 -1.26 -7.35 -3.78
N ALA A 26 -1.81 -8.39 -4.40
CA ALA A 26 -1.48 -8.77 -5.78
C ALA A 26 -1.80 -7.65 -6.79
N ARG A 27 -2.95 -6.98 -6.64
CA ARG A 27 -3.33 -5.87 -7.52
C ARG A 27 -2.42 -4.65 -7.37
N ILE A 28 -2.03 -4.31 -6.15
CA ILE A 28 -1.12 -3.19 -5.87
C ILE A 28 0.26 -3.48 -6.50
N ARG A 29 0.77 -4.71 -6.35
CA ARG A 29 2.03 -5.12 -6.97
C ARG A 29 1.98 -5.09 -8.50
N ALA A 30 0.87 -5.53 -9.10
CA ALA A 30 0.69 -5.46 -10.55
C ALA A 30 0.67 -4.00 -11.05
N ALA A 31 -0.10 -3.12 -10.40
CA ALA A 31 -0.14 -1.69 -10.74
C ALA A 31 1.23 -1.02 -10.56
N ALA A 32 1.97 -1.37 -9.51
CA ALA A 32 3.33 -0.87 -9.31
C ALA A 32 4.28 -1.34 -10.41
N SER A 33 4.18 -2.60 -10.85
CA SER A 33 4.96 -3.12 -11.98
C SER A 33 4.63 -2.38 -13.28
N GLU A 34 3.35 -2.10 -13.55
CA GLU A 34 2.92 -1.31 -14.72
C GLU A 34 3.48 0.11 -14.68
N PHE A 35 3.41 0.77 -13.51
CA PHE A 35 3.98 2.10 -13.32
C PHE A 35 5.51 2.09 -13.47
N ALA A 36 6.19 1.10 -12.87
CA ALA A 36 7.64 0.94 -12.93
C ALA A 36 8.14 0.81 -14.38
N ALA A 37 7.37 0.18 -15.27
CA ALA A 37 7.70 0.07 -16.70
C ALA A 37 7.75 1.44 -17.42
N THR A 38 7.19 2.50 -16.82
CA THR A 38 7.25 3.87 -17.34
C THR A 38 8.46 4.66 -16.83
N LEU A 39 9.19 4.13 -15.85
CA LEU A 39 10.33 4.78 -15.23
C LEU A 39 11.66 4.40 -15.92
N PRO A 40 12.68 5.27 -15.90
CA PRO A 40 13.98 4.96 -16.50
C PRO A 40 14.66 3.71 -15.96
N ALA A 41 14.49 3.41 -14.66
CA ALA A 41 15.05 2.22 -14.03
C ALA A 41 14.13 0.98 -14.15
N GLY A 42 12.96 1.10 -14.80
CA GLY A 42 12.06 -0.04 -14.96
C GLY A 42 11.67 -0.66 -13.62
N GLN A 43 11.69 -2.00 -13.58
CA GLN A 43 11.43 -2.78 -12.36
C GLN A 43 12.51 -2.64 -11.27
N ASP A 44 13.69 -2.11 -11.60
CA ASP A 44 14.76 -1.81 -10.63
C ASP A 44 14.56 -0.45 -9.94
N SER A 45 13.46 0.24 -10.25
CA SER A 45 13.10 1.48 -9.57
C SER A 45 12.87 1.22 -8.08
N ASP A 46 13.48 2.07 -7.25
CA ASP A 46 13.27 2.04 -5.80
C ASP A 46 11.79 2.34 -5.46
N MET A 47 11.11 1.34 -4.89
CA MET A 47 9.68 1.34 -4.59
C MET A 47 9.40 0.87 -3.16
N ARG A 48 8.39 1.46 -2.53
CA ARG A 48 7.90 1.06 -1.20
C ARG A 48 6.38 0.93 -1.19
N PHE A 49 5.88 -0.04 -0.43
CA PHE A 49 4.45 -0.28 -0.25
C PHE A 49 4.04 -0.05 1.19
N ASP A 50 3.26 1.00 1.42
CA ASP A 50 2.74 1.37 2.73
C ASP A 50 1.22 1.14 2.79
N VAL A 51 0.69 1.07 4.01
CA VAL A 51 -0.75 1.06 4.25
C VAL A 51 -1.09 2.20 5.20
N ALA A 52 -2.07 3.02 4.82
CA ALA A 52 -2.66 4.03 5.68
C ALA A 52 -3.99 3.52 6.24
N LEU A 53 -4.06 3.33 7.55
CA LEU A 53 -5.25 2.95 8.28
C LEU A 53 -5.95 4.21 8.76
N VAL A 54 -7.26 4.32 8.51
CA VAL A 54 -8.09 5.46 8.88
C VAL A 54 -9.20 4.97 9.80
N ASP A 55 -9.27 5.50 11.02
CA ASP A 55 -10.33 5.15 11.97
C ASP A 55 -11.65 5.90 11.70
N GLY A 56 -12.70 5.59 12.47
CA GLY A 56 -14.04 6.16 12.29
C GLY A 56 -14.15 7.67 12.56
N ILE A 57 -13.10 8.31 13.09
CA ILE A 57 -13.05 9.76 13.33
C ILE A 57 -11.96 10.45 12.50
N GLY A 58 -11.35 9.74 11.55
CA GLY A 58 -10.39 10.30 10.59
C GLY A 58 -8.95 10.37 11.09
N ARG A 59 -8.59 9.72 12.21
CA ARG A 59 -7.18 9.57 12.59
C ARG A 59 -6.51 8.58 11.64
N ILE A 60 -5.22 8.79 11.41
CA ILE A 60 -4.43 8.00 10.46
C ILE A 60 -3.26 7.34 11.17
N GLU A 61 -3.07 6.05 10.93
CA GLU A 61 -1.87 5.29 11.28
C GLU A 61 -1.24 4.74 9.99
N ILE A 62 0.08 4.89 9.84
CA ILE A 62 0.80 4.43 8.64
C ILE A 62 1.67 3.23 9.02
N ILE A 63 1.42 2.10 8.37
CA ILE A 63 2.28 0.93 8.41
C ILE A 63 3.24 1.01 7.22
N VAL A 64 4.51 1.28 7.51
CA VAL A 64 5.57 1.37 6.51
C VAL A 64 6.03 -0.04 6.11
N ASN A 65 6.28 -0.27 4.82
CA ASN A 65 6.69 -1.58 4.27
C ASN A 65 5.65 -2.71 4.52
N ALA A 66 4.36 -2.37 4.49
CA ALA A 66 3.26 -3.26 4.86
C ALA A 66 3.13 -4.51 3.97
N LEU A 67 3.65 -4.50 2.74
CA LEU A 67 3.56 -5.64 1.83
C LEU A 67 4.81 -6.53 1.82
N GLY A 68 5.83 -6.23 2.63
CA GLY A 68 7.14 -6.86 2.53
C GLY A 68 7.94 -6.36 1.31
N PRO A 69 9.20 -6.83 1.13
CA PRO A 69 10.01 -6.51 -0.04
C PRO A 69 9.37 -6.98 -1.36
#